data_AF-A0A2E9LUD5-F1
#
_entry.id   AF-A0A2E9LUD5-F1
#
_cell.length_a   1.000
_cell.length_b   1.000
_cell.length_c   1.000
_cell.angle_alpha   90.00
_cell.angle_beta   90.00
_cell.angle_gamma   90.00
#
_symmetry.space_group_name_H-M   'P 1'
#
loop_
_entity.id
_entity.type
_entity.pdbx_description
1 polymer ?
#
loop_
_entity_poly.entity_id
_entity_poly.type
_entity_poly.pdbx_seq_one_letter_code
_entity_poly.pdbx_strand_id
1 'polypeptide(L)'
;MEDRLGAKGFLWLYLLSGLGAALFHFVFSREYPVVGASGAVYGVLLAFAMYWPRVRIYLWAILPIEAWLLATLLMLGSLYAGLNSSMGSRTAHFAHLGGLAFAFVFIKWWEWQKGAAKRDFDKKLHPEASPTGIMGDRLATARWKGIVLDSLHELNRGEVVRLLAKVESEGAGHLRLSERQFLDRMSAD
;
A
#
# COMPACT_ATOMS: atom_id res chain seq x y z
N MET A 1 -9.41 -1.74 -12.08
CA MET A 1 -7.93 -1.83 -11.94
C MET A 1 -7.30 -0.52 -12.36
N GLU A 2 -7.64 -0.04 -13.55
CA GLU A 2 -7.20 1.26 -14.05
C GLU A 2 -7.54 2.42 -13.09
N ASP A 3 -8.70 2.41 -12.42
CA ASP A 3 -9.01 3.44 -11.40
C ASP A 3 -8.03 3.49 -10.21
N ARG A 4 -7.38 2.36 -9.89
CA ARG A 4 -6.47 2.24 -8.74
C ARG A 4 -5.01 2.52 -9.10
N LEU A 5 -4.63 2.18 -10.33
CA LEU A 5 -3.24 2.21 -10.82
C LEU A 5 -3.01 3.28 -11.90
N GLY A 6 -4.07 3.84 -12.48
CA GLY A 6 -4.04 4.57 -13.74
C GLY A 6 -3.70 3.66 -14.93
N ALA A 7 -3.87 4.18 -16.15
CA ALA A 7 -3.52 3.47 -17.39
C ALA A 7 -2.05 3.01 -17.39
N LYS A 8 -1.13 3.88 -16.96
CA LYS A 8 0.31 3.58 -16.90
C LYS A 8 0.64 2.49 -15.88
N GLY A 9 0.07 2.55 -14.68
CA GLY A 9 0.33 1.54 -13.65
C GLY A 9 -0.26 0.18 -14.04
N PHE A 10 -1.44 0.16 -14.68
CA PHE A 10 -2.02 -1.06 -15.22
C PHE A 10 -1.17 -1.66 -16.36
N LEU A 11 -0.66 -0.83 -17.28
CA LEU A 11 0.23 -1.28 -18.34
C LEU A 11 1.52 -1.88 -17.76
N TRP A 12 2.15 -1.22 -16.79
CA TRP A 12 3.36 -1.75 -16.14
C TRP A 12 3.10 -3.03 -15.35
N LEU A 13 1.97 -3.13 -14.65
CA LEU A 13 1.54 -4.39 -14.02
C LEU A 13 1.51 -5.52 -15.04
N TYR A 14 0.81 -5.33 -16.16
CA TYR A 14 0.67 -6.35 -17.19
C TYR A 14 2.04 -6.75 -17.79
N LEU A 15 2.87 -5.77 -18.16
CA LEU A 15 4.18 -6.01 -18.76
C LEU A 15 5.15 -6.69 -17.79
N LEU A 16 5.22 -6.25 -16.54
CA LEU A 16 6.11 -6.85 -15.54
C LEU A 16 5.67 -8.25 -15.14
N SER A 17 4.38 -8.52 -15.07
CA SER A 17 3.88 -9.89 -14.89
C SER A 17 4.20 -10.78 -16.09
N GLY A 18 4.07 -10.27 -17.32
CA GLY A 18 4.50 -10.99 -18.52
C GLY A 18 6.00 -11.28 -18.52
N LEU A 19 6.82 -10.31 -18.12
CA LEU A 19 8.26 -10.47 -17.99
C LEU A 19 8.63 -11.48 -16.89
N GLY A 20 7.97 -11.43 -15.74
CA GLY A 20 8.14 -12.40 -14.66
C GLY A 20 7.81 -13.83 -15.11
N ALA A 21 6.73 -13.99 -15.89
CA ALA A 21 6.37 -15.26 -16.48
C ALA A 21 7.43 -15.77 -17.46
N ALA A 22 7.94 -14.91 -18.34
CA ALA A 22 9.01 -15.24 -19.28
C ALA A 22 10.32 -15.59 -18.56
N LEU A 23 10.66 -14.88 -17.48
CA LEU A 23 11.86 -15.14 -16.69
C LEU A 23 11.78 -16.50 -16.00
N PHE A 24 10.68 -16.79 -15.30
CA PHE A 24 10.50 -18.09 -14.63
C PHE A 24 10.51 -19.23 -15.64
N HIS A 25 9.84 -19.05 -16.77
CA HIS A 25 9.90 -19.99 -17.87
C HIS A 25 11.35 -20.27 -18.31
N PHE A 26 12.13 -19.23 -18.57
CA PHE A 26 13.51 -19.37 -19.05
C PHE A 26 14.44 -20.02 -18.00
N VAL A 27 14.18 -19.82 -16.70
CA VAL A 27 14.97 -20.43 -15.63
C VAL A 27 14.64 -21.91 -15.48
N PHE A 28 13.37 -22.29 -15.55
CA PHE A 28 12.90 -23.63 -15.18
C PHE A 28 12.59 -24.54 -16.39
N SER A 29 12.56 -24.02 -17.62
CA SER A 29 12.05 -24.77 -18.79
C SER A 29 12.54 -24.20 -20.13
N ARG A 30 13.85 -24.24 -20.36
CA ARG A 30 14.48 -23.73 -21.60
C ARG A 30 14.14 -24.52 -22.88
N GLU A 31 13.68 -25.76 -22.71
CA GLU A 31 13.54 -26.74 -23.80
C GLU A 31 12.20 -26.65 -24.55
N TYR A 32 11.23 -25.89 -24.03
CA TYR A 32 9.92 -25.70 -24.64
C TYR A 32 9.66 -24.21 -24.88
N PRO A 33 9.09 -23.80 -26.02
CA PRO A 33 8.73 -22.40 -26.22
C PRO A 33 7.54 -22.02 -25.33
N VAL A 34 7.65 -20.94 -24.56
CA VAL A 34 6.48 -20.34 -23.92
C VAL A 34 5.73 -19.50 -24.94
N VAL A 35 4.47 -19.84 -25.14
CA VAL A 35 3.52 -19.05 -25.91
C VAL A 35 2.34 -18.74 -25.00
N GLY A 36 2.14 -17.47 -24.66
CA GLY A 36 0.91 -17.05 -24.01
C GLY A 36 1.03 -15.82 -23.12
N ALA A 37 -0.04 -15.02 -23.15
CA ALA A 37 -0.25 -13.89 -22.24
C ALA A 37 -0.73 -14.31 -20.84
N SER A 38 -0.95 -15.61 -20.59
CA SER A 38 -1.63 -16.10 -19.38
C SER A 38 -0.90 -15.74 -18.08
N GLY A 39 0.44 -15.70 -18.08
CA GLY A 39 1.20 -15.26 -16.90
C GLY A 39 0.91 -13.81 -16.52
N ALA A 40 0.76 -12.92 -17.51
CA ALA A 40 0.36 -11.54 -17.28
C ALA A 40 -1.09 -11.46 -16.74
N VAL A 41 -2.01 -12.26 -17.28
CA VAL A 41 -3.40 -12.35 -16.81
C VAL A 41 -3.45 -12.83 -15.35
N TYR A 42 -2.68 -13.85 -14.98
CA TYR A 42 -2.56 -14.31 -13.60
C TYR A 42 -2.08 -13.19 -12.67
N GLY A 43 -1.09 -12.41 -13.11
CA GLY A 43 -0.64 -11.22 -12.40
C GLY A 43 -1.74 -10.18 -12.18
N VAL A 44 -2.53 -9.89 -13.22
CA VAL A 44 -3.68 -8.98 -13.13
C VAL A 44 -4.77 -9.51 -12.19
N LEU A 45 -5.06 -10.82 -12.23
CA LEU A 45 -6.02 -11.45 -11.33
C LEU A 45 -5.58 -11.38 -9.87
N LEU A 46 -4.29 -11.60 -9.59
CA LEU A 46 -3.73 -11.42 -8.25
C LEU A 46 -3.85 -9.98 -7.79
N ALA A 47 -3.44 -9.01 -8.61
CA ALA A 47 -3.59 -7.60 -8.29
C ALA A 47 -5.07 -7.24 -8.00
N PHE A 48 -5.99 -7.75 -8.82
CA PHE A 48 -7.43 -7.62 -8.59
C PHE A 48 -7.85 -8.13 -7.22
N ALA A 49 -7.47 -9.36 -6.88
CA ALA A 49 -7.75 -9.98 -5.60
C ALA A 49 -7.15 -9.23 -4.40
N MET A 50 -5.98 -8.60 -4.57
CA MET A 50 -5.34 -7.80 -3.51
C MET A 50 -6.10 -6.50 -3.21
N TYR A 51 -6.67 -5.86 -4.23
CA TYR A 51 -7.43 -4.61 -4.04
C TYR A 51 -8.90 -4.83 -3.68
N TRP A 52 -9.49 -5.90 -4.19
CA TRP A 52 -10.92 -6.20 -4.03
C TRP A 52 -11.16 -7.67 -3.66
N PRO A 53 -10.68 -8.12 -2.49
CA PRO A 53 -10.67 -9.55 -2.14
C PRO A 53 -12.07 -10.16 -2.11
N ARG A 54 -13.07 -9.40 -1.65
CA ARG A 54 -14.45 -9.88 -1.46
C ARG A 54 -15.34 -9.76 -2.69
N VAL A 55 -14.84 -9.20 -3.80
CA VAL A 55 -15.62 -9.15 -5.04
C VAL A 55 -15.78 -10.58 -5.56
N ARG A 56 -17.01 -10.93 -5.94
CA ARG A 56 -17.33 -12.24 -6.50
C ARG A 56 -17.05 -12.24 -8.00
N ILE A 57 -16.23 -13.19 -8.44
CA ILE A 57 -15.98 -13.50 -9.85
C ILE A 57 -16.84 -14.72 -10.18
N TYR A 58 -17.59 -14.65 -11.28
CA TYR A 58 -18.45 -15.76 -11.69
C TYR A 58 -17.72 -16.65 -12.69
N LEU A 59 -17.38 -17.86 -12.28
CA LEU A 59 -16.82 -18.88 -13.18
C LEU A 59 -17.95 -19.43 -14.04
N TRP A 60 -17.75 -19.39 -15.36
CA TRP A 60 -18.74 -19.78 -16.37
C TRP A 60 -20.12 -19.12 -16.17
N ALA A 61 -20.14 -17.90 -15.62
CA ALA A 61 -21.34 -17.17 -15.24
C ALA A 61 -22.24 -17.85 -14.18
N ILE A 62 -21.82 -18.97 -13.58
CA ILE A 62 -22.65 -19.79 -12.68
C ILE A 62 -22.12 -19.77 -11.25
N LEU A 63 -20.83 -20.08 -11.07
CA LEU A 63 -20.25 -20.30 -9.74
C LEU A 63 -19.58 -19.02 -9.23
N PRO A 64 -20.14 -18.34 -8.20
CA PRO A 64 -19.49 -17.19 -7.60
C PRO A 64 -18.35 -17.63 -6.70
N ILE A 65 -17.17 -17.06 -6.92
CA ILE A 65 -15.99 -17.24 -6.08
C ILE A 65 -15.43 -15.88 -5.67
N GLU A 66 -15.07 -15.70 -4.40
CA GLU A 66 -14.40 -14.46 -3.97
C GLU A 66 -13.03 -14.34 -4.64
N ALA A 67 -12.67 -13.14 -5.07
CA ALA A 67 -11.44 -12.90 -5.83
C ALA A 67 -10.18 -13.36 -5.08
N TRP A 68 -10.10 -13.15 -3.76
CA TRP A 68 -8.99 -13.64 -2.94
C TRP A 68 -8.88 -15.17 -2.99
N LEU A 69 -10.01 -15.87 -2.95
CA LEU A 69 -10.04 -17.32 -2.99
C LEU A 69 -9.63 -17.80 -4.37
N LEU A 70 -10.14 -17.19 -5.45
CA LEU A 70 -9.76 -17.54 -6.81
C LEU A 70 -8.26 -17.38 -7.04
N ALA A 71 -7.68 -16.23 -6.68
CA ALA A 71 -6.25 -15.98 -6.84
C ALA A 71 -5.40 -16.96 -6.02
N THR A 72 -5.85 -17.29 -4.80
CA THR A 72 -5.15 -18.26 -3.95
C THR A 72 -5.19 -19.67 -4.55
N LEU A 73 -6.34 -20.11 -5.04
CA LEU A 73 -6.49 -21.41 -5.70
C LEU A 73 -5.65 -21.50 -6.99
N LEU A 74 -5.62 -20.43 -7.79
CA LEU A 74 -4.77 -20.37 -8.99
C LEU A 74 -3.28 -20.45 -8.63
N MET A 75 -2.86 -19.73 -7.59
CA MET A 75 -1.47 -19.76 -7.11
C MET A 75 -1.07 -21.15 -6.59
N LEU A 76 -1.87 -21.73 -5.70
CA LEU A 76 -1.59 -23.05 -5.13
C LEU A 76 -1.70 -24.16 -6.18
N GLY A 77 -2.67 -24.07 -7.09
CA GLY A 77 -2.82 -24.99 -8.21
C GLY A 77 -1.62 -24.95 -9.14
N SER A 78 -1.15 -23.77 -9.54
CA SER A 78 0.07 -23.63 -10.34
C SER A 78 1.31 -24.10 -9.58
N LEU A 79 1.41 -23.89 -8.27
CA LEU A 79 2.51 -24.44 -7.48
C LEU A 79 2.49 -25.97 -7.45
N TYR A 80 1.35 -26.55 -7.10
CA TYR A 80 1.17 -28.00 -7.04
C TYR A 80 1.47 -28.65 -8.38
N ALA A 81 0.89 -28.13 -9.47
CA ALA A 81 1.12 -28.67 -10.80
C ALA A 81 2.56 -28.43 -11.29
N GLY A 82 3.19 -27.30 -10.97
CA GLY A 82 4.61 -27.09 -11.23
C GLY A 82 5.52 -28.13 -10.55
N LEU A 83 5.12 -28.67 -9.40
CA LEU A 83 5.92 -29.69 -8.70
C LEU A 83 5.62 -31.12 -9.18
N ASN A 84 4.38 -31.41 -9.60
CA ASN A 84 3.91 -32.78 -9.81
C ASN A 84 3.68 -33.17 -11.29
N SER A 85 3.75 -32.23 -12.23
CA SER A 85 3.38 -32.51 -13.63
C SER A 85 4.56 -32.99 -14.49
N SER A 86 4.24 -33.58 -15.65
CA SER A 86 5.21 -33.94 -16.69
C SER A 86 5.97 -32.70 -17.20
N MET A 87 7.17 -32.90 -17.76
CA MET A 87 8.08 -31.80 -18.09
C MET A 87 7.43 -30.69 -18.94
N GLY A 88 6.62 -31.04 -19.95
CA GLY A 88 5.97 -30.06 -20.83
C GLY A 88 4.83 -29.26 -20.17
N SER A 89 4.11 -29.84 -19.21
CA SER A 89 3.01 -29.16 -18.49
C SER A 89 3.52 -28.35 -17.30
N ARG A 90 4.59 -28.84 -16.65
CA ARG A 90 5.33 -28.16 -15.58
C ARG A 90 5.72 -26.73 -15.94
N THR A 91 6.18 -26.54 -17.18
CA THR A 91 6.61 -25.27 -17.75
C THR A 91 5.56 -24.17 -17.69
N ALA A 92 4.32 -24.48 -18.07
CA ALA A 92 3.23 -23.50 -18.08
C ALA A 92 2.90 -22.99 -16.67
N HIS A 93 2.99 -23.88 -15.67
CA HIS A 93 2.69 -23.55 -14.29
C HIS A 93 3.76 -22.66 -13.64
N PHE A 94 5.04 -22.87 -13.94
CA PHE A 94 6.10 -21.97 -13.48
C PHE A 94 6.00 -20.57 -14.11
N ALA A 95 5.57 -20.48 -15.37
CA ALA A 95 5.27 -19.19 -15.99
C ALA A 95 4.13 -18.45 -15.27
N HIS A 96 3.07 -19.15 -14.86
CA HIS A 96 2.00 -18.55 -14.03
C HIS A 96 2.53 -18.05 -12.68
N LEU A 97 3.35 -18.86 -11.99
CA LEU A 97 3.97 -18.46 -10.72
C LEU A 97 4.85 -17.23 -10.87
N GLY A 98 5.63 -17.14 -11.95
CA GLY A 98 6.46 -15.96 -12.24
C GLY A 98 5.62 -14.69 -12.42
N GLY A 99 4.51 -14.78 -13.15
CA GLY A 99 3.58 -13.67 -13.33
C GLY A 99 2.90 -13.21 -12.03
N LEU A 100 2.50 -14.16 -11.18
CA LEU A 100 1.95 -13.91 -9.85
C LEU A 100 2.98 -13.23 -8.93
N ALA A 101 4.20 -13.76 -8.88
CA ALA A 101 5.26 -13.22 -8.03
C ALA A 101 5.62 -11.77 -8.40
N PHE A 102 5.81 -11.49 -9.69
CA PHE A 102 6.12 -10.15 -10.17
C PHE A 102 4.97 -9.16 -9.96
N ALA A 103 3.71 -9.59 -10.15
CA ALA A 103 2.56 -8.77 -9.81
C ALA A 103 2.54 -8.39 -8.34
N PHE A 104 2.75 -9.36 -7.45
CA PHE A 104 2.76 -9.12 -6.00
C PHE A 104 3.82 -8.08 -5.62
N VAL A 105 5.05 -8.26 -6.10
CA VAL A 105 6.15 -7.32 -5.85
C VAL A 105 5.82 -5.94 -6.39
N PHE A 106 5.33 -5.85 -7.63
CA PHE A 106 4.95 -4.58 -8.24
C PHE A 106 3.87 -3.85 -7.44
N ILE A 107 2.80 -4.53 -7.03
CA ILE A 107 1.71 -3.91 -6.26
C ILE A 107 2.22 -3.42 -4.89
N LYS A 108 3.04 -4.21 -4.20
CA LYS A 108 3.62 -3.78 -2.91
C LYS A 108 4.52 -2.57 -3.08
N TRP A 109 5.35 -2.56 -4.11
CA TRP A 109 6.19 -1.41 -4.45
C TRP A 109 5.36 -0.17 -4.82
N TRP A 110 4.33 -0.33 -5.64
CA TRP A 110 3.45 0.75 -6.09
C TRP A 110 2.70 1.43 -4.93
N GLU A 111 2.13 0.65 -4.02
CA GLU A 111 1.47 1.18 -2.82
C GLU A 111 2.45 1.88 -1.89
N TRP A 112 3.67 1.35 -1.75
CA TRP A 112 4.71 1.98 -0.95
C TRP A 112 5.12 3.35 -1.52
N GLN A 113 5.29 3.46 -2.84
CA GLN A 113 5.64 4.71 -3.52
C GLN A 113 4.53 5.76 -3.36
N LYS A 114 3.25 5.39 -3.55
CA LYS A 114 2.13 6.32 -3.30
C LYS A 114 2.08 6.78 -1.84
N GLY A 115 2.32 5.86 -0.90
CA GLY A 115 2.43 6.21 0.51
C GLY A 115 3.61 7.15 0.81
N ALA A 116 4.76 6.95 0.17
CA ALA A 116 5.92 7.84 0.29
C ALA A 116 5.62 9.24 -0.23
N ALA A 117 5.07 9.35 -1.44
CA ALA A 117 4.69 10.63 -2.04
C ALA A 117 3.70 11.39 -1.16
N LYS A 118 2.70 10.71 -0.58
CA LYS A 118 1.76 11.33 0.37
C LYS A 118 2.47 11.86 1.62
N ARG A 119 3.33 11.06 2.24
CA ARG A 119 4.10 11.48 3.42
C ARG A 119 4.99 12.69 3.13
N ASP A 120 5.63 12.72 1.97
CA ASP A 120 6.50 13.83 1.58
C ASP A 120 5.71 15.10 1.28
N PHE A 121 4.53 14.97 0.68
CA PHE A 121 3.59 16.08 0.51
C PHE A 121 3.09 16.62 1.85
N ASP A 122 2.66 15.75 2.76
CA ASP A 122 2.18 16.13 4.09
C ASP A 122 3.28 16.86 4.89
N LYS A 123 4.54 16.42 4.79
CA LYS A 123 5.70 17.11 5.39
C LYS A 123 5.92 18.51 4.82
N LYS A 124 5.71 18.71 3.51
CA LYS A 124 5.85 20.03 2.87
C LYS A 124 4.72 20.98 3.26
N LEU A 125 3.50 20.47 3.48
CA LEU A 125 2.37 21.27 3.94
C LEU A 125 2.50 21.69 5.41
N HIS A 126 3.13 20.85 6.23
CA HIS A 126 3.25 21.07 7.67
C HIS A 126 4.69 20.88 8.14
N PRO A 127 5.62 21.79 7.77
CA PRO A 127 7.02 21.69 8.17
C PRO A 127 7.20 21.74 9.69
N GLU A 128 6.31 22.45 10.39
CA GLU A 128 6.34 22.61 11.85
C GLU A 128 5.66 21.48 12.63
N ALA A 129 5.03 20.52 11.93
CA ALA A 129 4.27 19.46 12.57
C ALA A 129 5.17 18.60 13.46
N SER A 130 4.80 18.50 14.74
CA SER A 130 5.57 17.71 15.70
C SER A 130 5.46 16.21 15.40
N PRO A 131 6.57 15.44 15.43
CA PRO A 131 6.55 13.98 15.22
C PRO A 131 5.54 13.31 16.14
N THR A 132 4.79 12.32 15.66
CA THR A 132 3.80 11.58 16.47
C THR A 132 4.40 10.33 17.12
N GLY A 133 3.83 9.91 18.26
CA GLY A 133 4.27 8.74 19.03
C GLY A 133 5.02 9.14 20.29
N ILE A 134 5.30 8.19 21.20
CA ILE A 134 5.72 8.48 22.59
C ILE A 134 6.88 9.49 22.69
N MET A 135 7.95 9.34 21.91
CA MET A 135 9.06 10.31 21.91
C MET A 135 8.65 11.65 21.30
N GLY A 136 7.92 11.61 20.19
CA GLY A 136 7.46 12.80 19.49
C GLY A 136 6.50 13.63 20.32
N ASP A 137 5.59 12.98 21.05
CA ASP A 137 4.63 13.60 21.96
C ASP A 137 5.31 14.31 23.13
N ARG A 138 6.39 13.73 23.66
CA ARG A 138 7.21 14.40 24.70
C ARG A 138 7.90 15.65 24.16
N LEU A 139 8.52 15.57 22.98
CA LEU A 139 9.19 16.71 22.35
C LEU A 139 8.20 17.81 21.98
N ALA A 140 7.04 17.44 21.43
CA ALA A 140 5.96 18.34 21.09
C ALA A 140 5.42 19.07 22.34
N THR A 141 5.13 18.32 23.40
CA THR A 141 4.66 18.89 24.67
C THR A 141 5.66 19.85 25.26
N ALA A 142 6.96 19.54 25.19
CA ALA A 142 8.01 20.45 25.66
C ALA A 142 8.05 21.77 24.86
N ARG A 143 7.90 21.69 23.53
CA ARG A 143 7.79 22.89 22.65
C ARG A 143 6.54 23.71 23.00
N TRP A 144 5.36 23.10 23.08
CA TRP A 144 4.11 23.82 23.32
C TRP A 144 4.05 24.47 24.71
N LYS A 145 4.70 23.87 25.71
CA LYS A 145 4.84 24.49 27.04
C LYS A 145 5.68 25.77 27.02
N GLY A 146 6.49 26.00 25.98
CA GLY A 146 7.28 27.21 25.79
C GLY A 146 6.54 28.36 25.09
N ILE A 147 5.26 28.19 24.72
CA ILE A 147 4.48 29.23 24.04
C ILE A 147 4.30 30.45 24.97
N VAL A 148 4.69 31.63 24.50
CA VAL A 148 4.54 32.89 25.25
C VAL A 148 3.09 33.39 25.12
N LEU A 149 2.25 33.10 26.12
CA LEU A 149 0.82 33.42 26.06
C LEU A 149 0.52 34.91 25.86
N ASP A 150 1.40 35.78 26.36
CA ASP A 150 1.20 37.24 26.31
C ASP A 150 1.39 37.84 24.91
N SER A 151 2.17 37.19 24.04
CA SER A 151 2.34 37.62 22.64
C SER A 151 1.18 37.16 21.73
N LEU A 152 0.34 36.23 22.20
CA LEU A 152 -0.78 35.71 21.42
C LEU A 152 -1.98 36.64 21.41
N HIS A 153 -2.63 36.72 20.23
CA HIS A 153 -3.93 37.37 20.05
C HIS A 153 -5.02 36.74 20.93
N GLU A 154 -5.95 37.55 21.43
CA GLU A 154 -6.96 37.14 22.43
C GLU A 154 -7.80 35.93 21.97
N LEU A 155 -8.16 35.87 20.69
CA LEU A 155 -8.92 34.75 20.10
C LEU A 155 -8.16 33.41 20.15
N ASN A 156 -6.83 33.44 20.01
CA ASN A 156 -6.00 32.24 19.99
C ASN A 156 -5.56 31.82 21.40
N ARG A 157 -5.34 32.78 22.30
CA ARG A 157 -4.87 32.53 23.67
C ARG A 157 -5.79 31.57 24.43
N GLY A 158 -7.10 31.80 24.38
CA GLY A 158 -8.08 30.93 25.04
C GLY A 158 -8.03 29.49 24.54
N GLU A 159 -7.88 29.31 23.22
CA GLU A 159 -7.78 28.00 22.59
C GLU A 159 -6.46 27.29 22.98
N VAL A 160 -5.32 28.01 22.94
CA VAL A 160 -4.02 27.47 23.35
C VAL A 160 -4.06 26.99 24.80
N VAL A 161 -4.59 27.80 25.72
CA VAL A 161 -4.71 27.43 27.14
C VAL A 161 -5.59 26.18 27.31
N ARG A 162 -6.75 26.12 26.62
CA ARG A 162 -7.64 24.95 26.67
C ARG A 162 -6.92 23.68 26.21
N LEU A 163 -6.16 23.77 25.12
CA LEU A 163 -5.46 22.63 24.54
C LEU A 163 -4.25 22.20 25.39
N LEU A 164 -3.49 23.15 25.96
CA LEU A 164 -2.41 22.84 26.88
C LEU A 164 -2.92 22.13 28.14
N ALA A 165 -4.05 22.59 28.70
CA ALA A 165 -4.69 21.92 29.83
C ALA A 165 -5.10 20.48 29.49
N LYS A 166 -5.66 20.25 28.29
CA LYS A 166 -5.98 18.91 27.80
C LYS A 166 -4.73 18.03 27.65
N VAL A 167 -3.62 18.57 27.14
CA VAL A 167 -2.34 17.84 27.05
C VAL A 167 -1.83 17.47 28.44
N GLU A 168 -2.01 18.33 29.43
CA GLU A 168 -1.58 18.07 30.80
C GLU A 168 -2.45 17.00 31.49
N SER A 169 -3.76 17.00 31.26
CA SER A 169 -4.69 16.05 31.90
C SER A 169 -4.75 14.69 31.20
N GLU A 170 -4.76 14.68 29.87
CA GLU A 170 -4.99 13.47 29.06
C GLU A 170 -3.74 13.02 28.29
N GLY A 171 -2.72 13.88 28.14
CA GLY A 171 -1.53 13.61 27.35
C GLY A 171 -1.70 14.03 25.88
N ALA A 172 -0.58 14.34 25.22
CA ALA A 172 -0.55 14.84 23.84
C ALA A 172 -1.13 13.86 22.79
N GLY A 173 -1.18 12.56 23.09
CA GLY A 173 -1.80 11.56 22.22
C GLY A 173 -3.33 11.70 22.09
N HIS A 174 -3.97 12.43 22.99
CA HIS A 174 -5.43 12.67 22.99
C HIS A 174 -5.84 13.90 22.18
N LEU A 175 -4.88 14.64 21.62
CA LEU A 175 -5.17 15.75 20.72
C LEU A 175 -5.63 15.24 19.35
N ARG A 176 -6.64 15.91 18.79
CA ARG A 176 -7.00 15.76 17.37
C ARG A 176 -5.88 16.32 16.51
N LEU A 177 -5.79 15.84 15.26
CA LEU A 177 -4.79 16.31 14.31
C LEU A 177 -4.83 17.84 14.14
N SER A 178 -6.02 18.43 14.04
CA SER A 178 -6.19 19.88 13.92
C SER A 178 -5.76 20.65 15.18
N GLU A 179 -6.02 20.10 16.37
CA GLU A 179 -5.61 20.67 17.66
C GLU A 179 -4.08 20.66 17.80
N ARG A 180 -3.44 19.54 17.46
CA ARG A 180 -1.97 19.41 17.43
C ARG A 180 -1.34 20.41 16.46
N GLN A 181 -1.87 20.47 15.24
CA GLN A 181 -1.39 21.41 14.21
C GLN A 181 -1.57 22.88 14.62
N PHE A 182 -2.63 23.20 15.37
CA PHE A 182 -2.84 24.54 15.89
C PHE A 182 -1.75 24.90 16.92
N LEU A 183 -1.48 24.02 17.89
CA LEU A 183 -0.39 24.22 18.87
C LEU A 183 0.99 24.28 18.21
N ASP A 184 1.25 23.43 17.22
CA ASP A 184 2.51 23.45 16.46
C ASP A 184 2.73 24.81 15.79
N ARG A 185 1.70 25.40 15.16
CA ARG A 185 1.79 26.76 14.58
C ARG A 185 2.03 27.84 15.62
N MET A 186 1.31 27.81 16.74
CA MET A 186 1.46 28.81 17.80
C MET A 186 2.82 28.73 18.53
N SER A 187 3.54 27.62 18.37
CA SER A 187 4.88 27.42 18.93
C SER A 187 6.02 27.78 17.98
N ALA A 188 5.72 28.10 16.73
CA ALA A 188 6.70 28.47 15.71
C ALA A 188 6.86 30.00 15.56
N ASP A 189 5.95 30.78 16.15
CA ASP A 189 5.93 32.26 16.20
C ASP A 189 6.53 32.78 17.52
#